data_AF-A0A9E4T266-F1
#
_entry.id   AF-A0A9E4T266-F1
#
_cell.length_a   1.000
_cell.length_b   1.000
_cell.length_c   1.000
_cell.angle_alpha   90.00
_cell.angle_beta   90.00
_cell.angle_gamma   90.00
#
_symmetry.space_group_name_H-M   'P 1'
#
loop_
_entity.id
_entity.type
_entity.pdbx_description
1 polymer ?
#
loop_
_entity_poly.entity_id
_entity_poly.type
_entity_poly.pdbx_seq_one_letter_code
_entity_poly.pdbx_strand_id
1 'polypeptide(L)'
;MFSSLINKIPNRRPRSEVLIAFALCSLLLGLFYYWLLRAPDSALLLSVIPENRSIAVDPSLATSLGWLPTFLHVFTFSILTVLVLGDRTINFSCALWAIVNAGFEIGQALPGDLIVGLPEFLNLHQYLVSGTFSYLDLMACLLGAVAAWLLLGSISSGPSQKQSDHEMALR
;
A
#
# COMPACT_ATOMS: atom_id res chain seq x y z
N MET A 1 -40.06 -20.10 8.30
CA MET A 1 -40.05 -18.66 7.89
C MET A 1 -38.70 -17.95 8.13
N PHE A 2 -37.59 -18.68 8.41
CA PHE A 2 -36.24 -18.09 8.58
C PHE A 2 -35.22 -18.49 7.49
N SER A 3 -35.59 -19.39 6.57
CA SER A 3 -34.66 -19.91 5.55
C SER A 3 -34.45 -18.98 4.34
N SER A 4 -35.17 -17.85 4.27
CA SER A 4 -35.14 -16.93 3.11
C SER A 4 -34.18 -15.75 3.28
N LEU A 5 -33.51 -15.61 4.43
CA LEU A 5 -32.65 -14.45 4.72
C LEU A 5 -31.15 -14.71 4.50
N ILE A 6 -30.73 -15.95 4.23
CA ILE A 6 -29.32 -16.30 4.04
C ILE A 6 -28.87 -16.20 2.57
N ASN A 7 -29.81 -16.17 1.61
CA ASN A 7 -29.48 -16.41 0.19
C ASN A 7 -29.35 -15.16 -0.69
N LYS A 8 -29.01 -14.01 -0.10
CA LYS A 8 -28.80 -12.78 -0.87
C LYS A 8 -27.52 -12.07 -0.48
N ILE A 9 -26.40 -12.81 -0.49
CA ILE A 9 -25.09 -12.20 -0.70
C ILE A 9 -24.97 -12.02 -2.21
N PRO A 10 -25.21 -10.82 -2.78
CA PRO A 10 -25.06 -10.60 -4.21
C PRO A 10 -23.63 -10.97 -4.60
N ASN A 11 -23.52 -11.90 -5.54
CA ASN A 11 -22.28 -12.39 -6.10
C ASN A 11 -21.59 -11.27 -6.90
N ARG A 12 -20.96 -10.30 -6.23
CA ARG A 12 -20.18 -9.20 -6.83
C ARG A 12 -18.70 -9.61 -7.07
N ARG A 13 -18.44 -10.89 -7.38
CA ARG A 13 -17.10 -11.51 -7.23
C ARG A 13 -15.99 -11.14 -8.24
N PRO A 14 -16.22 -10.79 -9.52
CA PRO A 14 -15.08 -10.71 -10.46
C PRO A 14 -14.19 -9.47 -10.25
N ARG A 15 -14.70 -8.42 -9.60
CA ARG A 15 -13.95 -7.15 -9.39
C ARG A 15 -12.98 -7.24 -8.22
N SER A 16 -13.34 -7.95 -7.16
CA SER A 16 -12.47 -8.14 -5.99
C SER A 16 -11.28 -9.03 -6.30
N GLU A 17 -11.45 -10.06 -7.14
CA GLU A 17 -10.38 -10.99 -7.51
C GLU A 17 -9.23 -10.27 -8.23
N VAL A 18 -9.54 -9.39 -9.17
CA VAL A 18 -8.54 -8.58 -9.89
C VAL A 18 -7.79 -7.65 -8.94
N LEU A 19 -8.50 -6.96 -8.05
CA LEU A 19 -7.88 -6.07 -7.06
C LEU A 19 -6.97 -6.82 -6.07
N ILE A 20 -7.40 -8.01 -5.64
CA ILE A 20 -6.58 -8.90 -4.79
C ILE A 20 -5.31 -9.30 -5.55
N ALA A 21 -5.42 -9.68 -6.83
CA ALA A 21 -4.25 -10.04 -7.63
C ALA A 21 -3.27 -8.87 -7.76
N PHE A 22 -3.75 -7.65 -8.05
CA PHE A 22 -2.88 -6.46 -8.08
C PHE A 22 -2.20 -6.22 -6.73
N ALA A 23 -2.94 -6.25 -5.62
CA ALA A 23 -2.36 -6.07 -4.29
C ALA A 23 -1.30 -7.13 -3.96
N LEU A 24 -1.58 -8.40 -4.22
CA LEU A 24 -0.64 -9.49 -3.95
C LEU A 24 0.61 -9.40 -4.82
N CYS A 25 0.47 -9.14 -6.13
CA CYS A 25 1.60 -8.97 -7.03
C CYS A 25 2.47 -7.78 -6.59
N SER A 26 1.87 -6.65 -6.19
CA SER A 26 2.60 -5.48 -5.70
C SER A 26 3.32 -5.75 -4.38
N LEU A 27 2.72 -6.48 -3.44
CA LEU A 27 3.37 -6.90 -2.20
C LEU A 27 4.56 -7.82 -2.46
N LEU A 28 4.37 -8.83 -3.32
CA LEU A 28 5.44 -9.76 -3.68
C LEU A 28 6.59 -9.04 -4.38
N LEU A 29 6.29 -8.07 -5.26
CA LEU A 29 7.31 -7.25 -5.91
C LEU A 29 8.08 -6.40 -4.90
N GLY A 30 7.39 -5.79 -3.92
CA GLY A 30 8.02 -5.05 -2.84
C GLY A 30 8.92 -5.94 -1.97
N LEU A 31 8.42 -7.11 -1.57
CA LEU A 31 9.18 -8.09 -0.81
C LEU A 31 10.42 -8.57 -1.59
N PHE A 32 10.27 -8.83 -2.88
CA PHE A 32 11.37 -9.22 -3.76
C PHE A 32 12.42 -8.12 -3.88
N TYR A 33 12.00 -6.85 -3.98
CA TYR A 33 12.92 -5.71 -3.92
C TYR A 33 13.73 -5.70 -2.63
N TYR A 34 13.07 -5.82 -1.47
CA TYR A 34 13.75 -5.83 -0.17
C TYR A 34 14.73 -7.00 -0.06
N TRP A 35 14.36 -8.17 -0.58
CA TRP A 35 15.20 -9.36 -0.57
C TRP A 35 16.47 -9.20 -1.42
N LEU A 36 16.38 -8.55 -2.58
CA LEU A 36 17.51 -8.40 -3.49
C LEU A 36 18.43 -7.24 -3.14
N LEU A 37 17.87 -6.10 -2.74
CA LEU A 37 18.58 -4.81 -2.79
C LEU A 37 18.86 -4.20 -1.42
N ARG A 38 18.26 -4.70 -0.34
CA ARG A 38 18.37 -4.07 0.98
C ARG A 38 19.00 -4.99 2.02
N ALA A 39 19.79 -4.39 2.91
CA ALA A 39 20.44 -5.12 3.99
C ALA A 39 19.41 -5.70 4.99
N PRO A 40 19.63 -6.93 5.49
CA PRO A 40 18.65 -7.68 6.30
C PRO A 40 18.25 -6.98 7.60
N ASP A 41 19.09 -6.08 8.13
CA ASP A 41 18.86 -5.41 9.41
C ASP A 41 17.87 -4.23 9.34
N SER A 42 17.41 -3.88 8.13
CA SER A 42 16.60 -2.67 7.91
C SER A 42 15.10 -2.92 7.81
N ALA A 43 14.65 -4.17 7.82
CA ALA A 43 13.25 -4.54 7.70
C ALA A 43 12.85 -5.65 8.69
N LEU A 44 11.77 -5.40 9.44
CA LEU A 44 11.21 -6.30 10.48
C LEU A 44 10.93 -7.73 10.00
N LEU A 45 10.57 -7.89 8.72
CA LEU A 45 10.30 -9.21 8.13
C LEU A 45 11.57 -9.95 7.71
N LEU A 46 12.66 -9.24 7.40
CA LEU A 46 13.92 -9.87 7.00
C LEU A 46 14.74 -10.34 8.21
N SER A 47 14.58 -9.72 9.38
CA SER A 47 15.28 -10.13 10.61
C SER A 47 14.90 -11.53 11.11
N VAL A 48 13.80 -12.10 10.61
CA VAL A 48 13.33 -13.46 10.96
C VAL A 48 13.94 -14.53 10.04
N ILE A 49 14.47 -14.15 8.87
CA ILE A 49 15.01 -15.09 7.90
C ILE A 49 16.50 -15.31 8.18
N PRO A 50 16.92 -16.51 8.65
CA PRO A 50 18.33 -16.80 8.89
C PRO A 50 19.05 -16.92 7.54
N GLU A 51 20.20 -16.25 7.40
CA GLU A 51 21.10 -16.32 6.22
C GLU A 51 20.74 -15.48 4.97
N ASN A 52 20.18 -14.27 5.11
CA ASN A 52 20.13 -13.35 3.96
C ASN A 52 21.45 -12.58 3.81
N ARG A 53 22.38 -13.11 3.01
CA ARG A 53 23.38 -12.24 2.36
C ARG A 53 22.67 -11.48 1.26
N SER A 54 22.65 -10.16 1.35
CA SER A 54 22.32 -9.31 0.20
C SER A 54 23.20 -9.77 -0.96
N ILE A 55 22.60 -10.15 -2.09
CA ILE A 55 23.35 -10.32 -3.33
C ILE A 55 24.04 -8.98 -3.55
N ALA A 56 25.34 -8.97 -3.84
CA ALA A 56 26.08 -7.74 -4.09
C ALA A 56 25.57 -7.10 -5.39
N VAL A 57 24.44 -6.40 -5.30
CA VAL A 57 23.86 -5.66 -6.41
C VAL A 57 24.55 -4.31 -6.48
N ASP A 58 24.73 -3.81 -7.70
CA ASP A 58 25.30 -2.50 -7.97
C ASP A 58 24.56 -1.41 -7.17
N PRO A 59 25.26 -0.62 -6.33
CA PRO A 59 24.69 0.48 -5.57
C PRO A 59 23.90 1.49 -6.42
N SER A 60 24.25 1.63 -7.70
CA SER A 60 23.55 2.51 -8.64
C SER A 60 22.09 2.07 -8.87
N LEU A 61 21.85 0.75 -8.96
CA LEU A 61 20.53 0.17 -9.17
C LEU A 61 19.66 0.31 -7.93
N ALA A 62 20.24 0.06 -6.74
CA ALA A 62 19.56 0.22 -5.47
C ALA A 62 19.08 1.67 -5.28
N THR A 63 19.92 2.64 -5.62
CA THR A 63 19.56 4.07 -5.57
C THR A 63 18.47 4.42 -6.58
N SER A 64 18.59 3.95 -7.82
CA SER A 64 17.65 4.27 -8.91
C SER A 64 16.24 3.73 -8.66
N LEU A 65 16.13 2.63 -7.93
CA LEU A 65 14.85 1.98 -7.59
C LEU A 65 14.46 2.15 -6.12
N GLY A 66 15.18 2.99 -5.36
CA GLY A 66 14.94 3.23 -3.92
C GLY A 66 13.50 3.65 -3.59
N TRP A 67 12.84 4.34 -4.54
CA TRP A 67 11.48 4.85 -4.43
C TRP A 67 10.39 3.79 -4.67
N LEU A 68 10.74 2.64 -5.26
CA LEU A 68 9.79 1.62 -5.69
C LEU A 68 8.99 1.03 -4.52
N PRO A 69 9.60 0.65 -3.38
CA PRO A 69 8.85 0.17 -2.21
C PRO A 69 7.81 1.17 -1.72
N THR A 70 8.15 2.46 -1.66
CA THR A 70 7.24 3.52 -1.21
C THR A 70 6.01 3.64 -2.11
N PHE A 71 6.23 3.61 -3.43
CA PHE A 71 5.13 3.55 -4.41
C PHE A 71 4.24 2.32 -4.15
N LEU A 72 4.85 1.13 -4.03
CA LEU A 72 4.13 -0.13 -3.87
C LEU A 72 3.35 -0.20 -2.56
N HIS A 73 3.88 0.34 -1.46
CA HIS A 73 3.18 0.42 -0.17
C HIS A 73 1.91 1.27 -0.27
N VAL A 74 2.03 2.51 -0.75
CA VAL A 74 0.87 3.41 -0.86
C VAL A 74 -0.17 2.82 -1.81
N PHE A 75 0.26 2.30 -2.96
CA PHE A 75 -0.62 1.68 -3.93
C PHE A 75 -1.37 0.47 -3.34
N THR A 76 -0.64 -0.49 -2.75
CA THR A 76 -1.20 -1.73 -2.24
C THR A 76 -2.13 -1.49 -1.05
N PHE A 77 -1.68 -0.73 -0.06
CA PHE A 77 -2.48 -0.53 1.15
C PHE A 77 -3.75 0.27 0.88
N SER A 78 -3.73 1.18 -0.10
CA SER A 78 -4.94 1.85 -0.58
C SER A 78 -5.96 0.85 -1.14
N ILE A 79 -5.52 -0.08 -2.00
CA ILE A 79 -6.38 -1.13 -2.55
C ILE A 79 -6.92 -2.05 -1.46
N LEU A 80 -6.06 -2.54 -0.56
CA LEU A 80 -6.46 -3.43 0.52
C LEU A 80 -7.46 -2.77 1.47
N THR A 81 -7.29 -1.48 1.78
CA THR A 81 -8.21 -0.74 2.63
C THR A 81 -9.59 -0.63 1.98
N VAL A 82 -9.64 -0.37 0.67
CA VAL A 82 -10.91 -0.34 -0.06
C VAL A 82 -11.53 -1.73 -0.18
N LEU A 83 -10.75 -2.79 -0.35
CA LEU A 83 -11.25 -4.17 -0.33
C LEU A 83 -11.92 -4.53 1.00
N VAL A 84 -11.44 -3.98 2.12
CA VAL A 84 -11.99 -4.22 3.46
C VAL A 84 -13.16 -3.30 3.78
N LEU A 85 -13.05 -1.99 3.50
CA LEU A 85 -14.01 -0.96 3.91
C LEU A 85 -15.04 -0.58 2.82
N GLY A 86 -14.81 -1.00 1.59
CA GLY A 86 -15.67 -0.75 0.43
C GLY A 86 -15.36 0.54 -0.34
N ASP A 87 -15.91 0.62 -1.56
CA ASP A 87 -15.62 1.64 -2.59
C ASP A 87 -15.83 3.10 -2.15
N ARG A 88 -16.69 3.35 -1.15
CA ARG A 88 -16.92 4.71 -0.63
C ARG A 88 -15.67 5.30 0.03
N THR A 89 -14.70 4.45 0.37
CA THR A 89 -13.47 4.86 1.05
C THR A 89 -12.28 5.08 0.12
N ILE A 90 -12.45 5.07 -1.21
CA ILE A 90 -11.33 5.20 -2.17
C ILE A 90 -10.48 6.45 -1.90
N ASN A 91 -11.11 7.63 -1.86
CA ASN A 91 -10.39 8.89 -1.64
C ASN A 91 -9.70 8.91 -0.28
N PHE A 92 -10.40 8.45 0.76
CA PHE A 92 -9.87 8.37 2.12
C PHE A 92 -8.66 7.44 2.19
N SER A 93 -8.76 6.23 1.65
CA SER A 93 -7.70 5.23 1.64
C SER A 93 -6.45 5.74 0.92
N CYS A 94 -6.61 6.33 -0.27
CA CYS A 94 -5.47 6.87 -1.03
C CYS A 94 -4.79 8.03 -0.30
N ALA A 95 -5.57 8.97 0.26
CA ALA A 95 -5.03 10.09 1.01
C ALA A 95 -4.35 9.65 2.31
N LEU A 96 -4.98 8.75 3.08
CA LEU A 96 -4.44 8.21 4.32
C LEU A 96 -3.08 7.58 4.08
N TRP A 97 -2.96 6.67 3.12
CA TRP A 97 -1.71 5.95 2.91
C TRP A 97 -0.61 6.83 2.31
N ALA A 98 -0.95 7.81 1.45
CA ALA A 98 0.02 8.81 1.00
C ALA A 98 0.56 9.64 2.18
N ILE A 99 -0.32 10.13 3.06
CA ILE A 99 0.05 10.94 4.22
C ILE A 99 0.90 10.13 5.21
N VAL A 100 0.50 8.89 5.51
CA VAL A 100 1.25 8.01 6.43
C VAL A 100 2.65 7.75 5.90
N ASN A 101 2.81 7.41 4.62
CA ASN A 101 4.14 7.14 4.05
C ASN A 101 4.98 8.41 3.89
N ALA A 102 4.37 9.54 3.49
CA ALA A 102 5.06 10.82 3.49
C ALA A 102 5.49 11.24 4.92
N GLY A 103 4.70 10.91 5.94
CA GLY A 103 5.04 11.13 7.34
C GLY A 103 6.25 10.30 7.78
N PHE A 104 6.34 9.04 7.36
CA PHE A 104 7.54 8.23 7.58
C PHE A 104 8.77 8.82 6.88
N GLU A 105 8.60 9.28 5.64
CA GLU A 105 9.67 9.90 4.86
C GLU A 105 10.19 11.18 5.53
N ILE A 106 9.29 12.09 5.91
CA ILE A 106 9.64 13.30 6.66
C ILE A 106 10.26 12.96 8.01
N GLY A 107 9.79 11.90 8.67
CA GLY A 107 10.37 11.41 9.91
C GLY A 107 11.84 11.02 9.79
N GLN A 108 12.26 10.49 8.63
CA GLN A 108 13.68 10.16 8.35
C GLN A 108 14.55 11.41 8.17
N ALA A 109 13.96 12.59 7.93
CA ALA A 109 14.68 13.86 7.88
C ALA A 109 14.90 14.49 9.26
N LEU A 110 14.22 13.99 10.30
CA LEU A 110 14.36 14.50 11.65
C LEU A 110 15.62 13.93 12.32
N PRO A 111 16.33 14.73 13.13
CA PRO A 111 17.43 14.22 13.92
C PRO A 111 16.91 13.23 14.98
N GLY A 112 17.67 12.16 15.21
CA GLY A 112 17.22 11.00 16.00
C GLY A 112 16.91 11.31 17.46
N ASP A 113 17.44 12.40 18.02
CA ASP A 113 17.14 12.91 19.35
C ASP A 113 15.70 13.45 19.49
N LEU A 114 15.03 13.78 18.38
CA LEU A 114 13.61 14.15 18.37
C LEU A 114 12.69 12.93 18.25
N ILE A 115 13.24 11.75 17.93
CA ILE A 115 12.50 10.51 17.70
C ILE A 115 12.50 9.67 18.98
N VAL A 116 12.01 10.24 20.08
CA VAL A 116 11.98 9.57 21.40
C VAL A 116 10.56 9.08 21.70
N GLY A 117 10.45 7.90 22.31
CA GLY A 117 9.17 7.37 22.78
C GLY A 117 8.33 6.63 21.74
N LEU A 118 8.91 6.26 20.59
CA LEU A 118 8.23 5.37 19.64
C LEU A 118 8.17 3.94 20.17
N PRO A 119 7.08 3.20 19.85
CA PRO A 119 6.94 1.81 20.26
C PRO A 119 8.01 0.91 19.65
N GLU A 120 8.80 0.25 20.50
CA GLU A 120 9.91 -0.64 20.08
C GLU A 120 9.42 -1.87 19.29
N PHE A 121 8.22 -2.38 19.58
CA PHE A 121 7.70 -3.60 18.92
C PHE A 121 7.48 -3.44 17.40
N LEU A 122 7.41 -2.20 16.89
CA LEU A 122 7.31 -1.91 15.46
C LEU A 122 8.68 -1.55 14.84
N ASN A 123 9.75 -1.55 15.63
CA ASN A 123 11.10 -1.13 15.23
C ASN A 123 11.17 0.22 14.47
N LEU A 124 10.22 1.12 14.76
CA LEU A 124 10.08 2.39 14.04
C LEU A 124 11.26 3.33 14.30
N HIS A 125 11.83 3.29 15.50
CA HIS A 125 13.00 4.09 15.83
C HIS A 125 14.18 3.74 14.92
N GLN A 126 14.54 2.46 14.82
CA GLN A 126 15.62 2.02 13.95
C GLN A 126 15.32 2.32 12.48
N TYR A 127 14.07 2.11 12.04
CA TYR A 127 13.65 2.42 10.67
C TYR A 127 13.84 3.91 10.32
N LEU A 128 13.41 4.82 11.20
CA LEU A 128 13.53 6.26 10.95
C LEU A 128 14.98 6.74 11.02
N VAL A 129 15.76 6.26 11.99
CA VAL A 129 17.16 6.70 12.20
C VAL A 129 18.11 6.15 11.13
N SER A 130 17.86 4.93 10.63
CA SER A 130 18.66 4.33 9.56
C SER A 130 18.16 4.66 8.15
N GLY A 131 17.00 5.29 8.05
CA GLY A 131 16.42 5.76 6.80
C GLY A 131 17.14 6.99 6.24
N THR A 132 16.85 7.31 4.99
CA THR A 132 17.40 8.50 4.32
C THR A 132 16.29 9.20 3.59
N PHE A 133 16.08 10.47 3.94
CA PHE A 133 15.10 11.31 3.27
C PHE A 133 15.37 11.44 1.76
N SER A 134 14.32 11.34 0.97
CA SER A 134 14.32 11.26 -0.48
C SER A 134 13.07 11.95 -1.05
N TYR A 135 13.29 12.96 -1.89
CA TYR A 135 12.20 13.61 -2.63
C TYR A 135 11.50 12.66 -3.60
N LEU A 136 12.21 11.64 -4.10
CA LEU A 136 11.62 10.65 -5.00
C LEU A 136 10.60 9.78 -4.26
N ASP A 137 10.81 9.51 -2.97
CA ASP A 137 9.87 8.77 -2.13
C ASP A 137 8.59 9.57 -1.86
N LEU A 138 8.69 10.88 -1.67
CA LEU A 138 7.51 11.76 -1.58
C LEU A 138 6.72 11.77 -2.90
N MET A 139 7.40 11.84 -4.04
CA MET A 139 6.75 11.73 -5.35
C MET A 139 6.13 10.35 -5.55
N ALA A 140 6.82 9.28 -5.13
CA ALA A 140 6.31 7.91 -5.17
C ALA A 140 5.04 7.73 -4.31
N CYS A 141 4.94 8.41 -3.16
CA CYS A 141 3.71 8.43 -2.36
C CYS A 141 2.53 8.99 -3.16
N LEU A 142 2.72 10.15 -3.81
CA LEU A 142 1.67 10.77 -4.62
C LEU A 142 1.31 9.91 -5.82
N LEU A 143 2.30 9.39 -6.55
CA LEU A 143 2.09 8.53 -7.71
C LEU A 143 1.38 7.23 -7.34
N GLY A 144 1.75 6.61 -6.21
CA GLY A 144 1.11 5.39 -5.71
C GLY A 144 -0.37 5.62 -5.38
N ALA A 145 -0.68 6.75 -4.73
CA ALA A 145 -2.06 7.12 -4.41
C ALA A 145 -2.88 7.43 -5.67
N VAL A 146 -2.32 8.17 -6.63
CA VAL A 146 -2.98 8.45 -7.91
C VAL A 146 -3.22 7.16 -8.70
N ALA A 147 -2.23 6.27 -8.78
CA ALA A 147 -2.37 5.00 -9.47
C ALA A 147 -3.46 4.11 -8.84
N ALA A 148 -3.50 4.02 -7.50
CA ALA A 148 -4.55 3.28 -6.80
C ALA A 148 -5.92 3.90 -7.03
N TRP A 149 -6.04 5.23 -6.95
CA TRP A 149 -7.28 5.96 -7.19
C TRP A 149 -7.83 5.70 -8.60
N LEU A 150 -6.97 5.77 -9.62
CA LEU A 150 -7.35 5.49 -11.01
C LEU A 150 -7.82 4.04 -11.19
N LEU A 151 -7.06 3.07 -10.67
CA LEU A 151 -7.41 1.65 -10.76
C LEU A 151 -8.75 1.37 -10.08
N LEU A 152 -8.92 1.82 -8.83
CA LEU A 152 -10.13 1.61 -8.05
C LEU A 152 -11.34 2.34 -8.66
N GLY A 153 -11.15 3.56 -9.15
CA GLY A 153 -12.20 4.34 -9.83
C GLY A 153 -12.67 3.67 -11.12
N SER A 154 -11.74 3.11 -11.91
CA SER A 154 -12.05 2.39 -13.15
C SER A 154 -12.89 1.12 -12.89
N ILE A 155 -12.62 0.42 -11.79
CA ILE A 155 -13.30 -0.83 -11.43
C ILE A 155 -14.65 -0.55 -10.74
N SER A 156 -14.74 0.52 -9.96
CA SER A 156 -15.96 0.91 -9.22
C SER A 156 -17.05 1.47 -10.15
N SER A 157 -16.67 2.21 -11.18
CA SER A 157 -17.59 2.89 -12.12
C SER A 157 -18.33 1.95 -13.09
N GLY A 158 -18.18 0.63 -12.96
CA GLY A 158 -18.82 -0.30 -13.89
C GLY A 158 -20.37 -0.28 -13.85
N PRO A 159 -21.04 -0.73 -14.92
CA PRO A 159 -22.41 -0.34 -15.31
C PRO A 159 -23.55 -0.64 -14.32
N SER A 160 -23.35 -1.43 -13.27
CA SER A 160 -24.39 -1.77 -12.30
C SER A 160 -24.91 -0.59 -11.46
N GLN A 161 -24.13 0.48 -11.28
CA GLN A 161 -24.59 1.65 -10.51
C GLN A 161 -25.60 2.49 -11.31
N LYS A 162 -25.41 2.63 -12.63
CA LYS A 162 -26.30 3.42 -13.49
C LYS A 162 -27.71 2.87 -13.56
N GLN A 163 -27.91 1.57 -13.34
CA GLN A 163 -29.22 0.94 -13.50
C GLN A 163 -30.13 1.16 -12.28
N SER A 164 -29.59 1.26 -11.06
CA SER A 164 -30.40 1.60 -9.87
C SER A 164 -30.78 3.07 -9.83
N ASP A 165 -29.89 3.95 -10.30
CA ASP A 165 -30.15 5.39 -10.31
C ASP A 165 -31.21 5.74 -11.37
N HIS A 166 -31.23 5.00 -12.49
CA HIS A 166 -32.24 5.17 -13.53
C HIS A 166 -33.61 4.62 -13.13
N GLU A 167 -33.69 3.53 -12.35
CA GLU A 167 -34.97 3.02 -11.81
C GLU A 167 -35.54 3.91 -10.69
N MET A 168 -34.70 4.55 -9.88
CA MET A 168 -35.15 5.52 -8.87
C MET A 168 -35.58 6.85 -9.47
N ALA A 169 -35.00 7.27 -10.61
CA ALA A 169 -35.43 8.48 -11.31
C ALA A 169 -36.78 8.34 -12.05
N LEU A 170 -37.28 7.10 -12.23
CA LEU A 170 -38.54 6.80 -12.91
C LEU A 170 -39.70 6.49 -11.95
N ARG A 171 -39.48 6.62 -10.64
CA ARG A 171 -40.49 6.48 -9.58
C ARG A 171 -40.72 7.82 -8.89
#